data_AF-A0A966XGH0-F1
#
_entry.id   AF-A0A966XGH0-F1
#
_cell.length_a   1.000
_cell.length_b   1.000
_cell.length_c   1.000
_cell.angle_alpha   90.00
_cell.angle_beta   90.00
_cell.angle_gamma   90.00
#
_symmetry.space_group_name_H-M   'P 1'
#
loop_
_entity.id
_entity.type
_entity.pdbx_description
1 polymer ?
#
loop_
_entity_poly.entity_id
_entity_poly.type
_entity_poly.pdbx_seq_one_letter_code
_entity_poly.pdbx_strand_id
1 'polypeptide(L)'
;MSHEHAGFQKFVQILHCTHLTQEGIGMTQSQQMLANLIGSRICHDLISPIGAIHNGIELLILTAQDHSDPEVSLIADSCKTASDLIKFFRITFGQNGEGKSLSALMAQTILEPLLSGERKSLQWNISEDLSHQEVQAIFLSVLCLEAAMPQGGKFLITQKENTFCIEGYSDYIKHGDRAWTLLDSQTEDTQVAPSIVQFLLLPQVAKTIARRVDCSSSSNRITIDLRPVSSHSRSQDI
;
A
#
# COMPACT_ATOMS: atom_id res chain seq x y z
N MET A 1 -23.46 -3.19 30.74
CA MET A 1 -22.36 -2.77 29.83
C MET A 1 -21.18 -3.74 29.93
N SER A 2 -21.38 -5.00 29.56
CA SER A 2 -20.33 -6.03 29.63
C SER A 2 -20.56 -7.20 28.65
N HIS A 3 -21.40 -7.00 27.63
CA HIS A 3 -21.78 -8.07 26.70
C HIS A 3 -21.44 -7.82 25.22
N GLU A 4 -21.04 -6.60 24.83
CA GLU A 4 -20.68 -6.31 23.42
C GLU A 4 -19.19 -6.52 23.09
N HIS A 5 -18.29 -6.52 24.08
CA HIS A 5 -16.86 -6.78 23.85
C HIS A 5 -16.52 -8.27 23.58
N ALA A 6 -17.46 -9.19 23.81
CA ALA A 6 -17.24 -10.63 23.59
C ALA A 6 -17.45 -11.07 22.12
N GLY A 7 -18.16 -10.27 21.31
CA GLY A 7 -18.44 -10.58 19.91
C GLY A 7 -17.23 -10.39 18.99
N PHE A 8 -16.42 -9.37 19.25
CA PHE A 8 -15.27 -9.02 18.42
C PHE A 8 -14.07 -9.96 18.61
N GLN A 9 -13.91 -10.53 19.81
CA GLN A 9 -12.91 -11.59 20.05
C GLN A 9 -13.31 -12.94 19.44
N LYS A 10 -14.61 -13.21 19.24
CA LYS A 10 -15.07 -14.42 18.57
C LYS A 10 -14.91 -14.38 17.04
N PHE A 11 -14.85 -13.20 16.44
CA PHE A 11 -14.61 -13.08 14.98
C PHE A 11 -13.16 -13.42 14.60
N VAL A 12 -12.22 -13.29 15.54
CA VAL A 12 -10.80 -13.63 15.34
C VAL A 12 -10.51 -15.13 15.61
N GLN A 13 -11.46 -15.87 16.21
CA GLN A 13 -11.25 -17.25 16.66
C GLN A 13 -12.01 -18.33 15.85
N ILE A 14 -12.56 -17.98 14.68
CA ILE A 14 -13.15 -18.93 13.71
C ILE A 14 -12.19 -19.11 12.53
N LEU A 15 -10.96 -19.53 12.80
CA LEU A 15 -9.97 -19.86 11.77
C LEU A 15 -9.10 -21.08 12.14
N HIS A 16 -9.56 -21.89 13.10
CA HIS A 16 -8.90 -23.15 13.45
C HIS A 16 -9.86 -24.33 13.30
N CYS A 17 -9.43 -25.28 12.47
CA CYS A 17 -9.96 -26.61 12.20
C CYS A 17 -11.21 -26.71 11.32
N THR A 18 -10.98 -26.93 10.03
CA THR A 18 -11.61 -28.06 9.33
C THR A 18 -10.70 -28.58 8.22
N HIS A 19 -10.49 -29.89 8.24
CA HIS A 19 -9.58 -30.65 7.38
C HIS A 19 -10.17 -30.82 5.98
N LEU A 20 -9.44 -30.28 4.99
CA LEU A 20 -9.17 -30.75 3.61
C LEU A 20 -10.14 -31.74 2.93
N THR A 21 -10.64 -31.34 1.76
CA THR A 21 -10.65 -32.18 0.54
C THR A 21 -9.82 -31.49 -0.54
N GLN A 22 -8.93 -32.27 -1.15
CA GLN A 22 -7.78 -31.88 -1.95
C GLN A 22 -8.14 -31.33 -3.34
N GLU A 23 -7.77 -30.07 -3.58
CA GLU A 23 -6.98 -29.61 -4.74
C GLU A 23 -6.08 -28.49 -4.21
N GLY A 24 -5.00 -28.88 -3.53
CA GLY A 24 -4.22 -27.97 -2.68
C GLY A 24 -3.33 -27.03 -3.49
N ILE A 25 -3.64 -25.73 -3.47
CA ILE A 25 -2.64 -24.68 -3.70
C ILE A 25 -1.64 -24.81 -2.54
N GLY A 26 -0.54 -25.53 -2.77
CA GLY A 26 0.53 -25.67 -1.79
C GLY A 26 1.24 -24.33 -1.61
N MET A 27 0.81 -23.53 -0.65
CA MET A 27 1.51 -22.30 -0.26
C MET A 27 2.76 -22.64 0.55
N THR A 28 3.89 -22.02 0.22
CA THR A 28 5.10 -22.12 1.03
C THR A 28 4.92 -21.36 2.36
N GLN A 29 5.69 -21.71 3.39
CA GLN A 29 5.64 -21.03 4.70
C GLN A 29 5.93 -19.53 4.58
N SER A 30 6.81 -19.13 3.66
CA SER A 30 7.10 -17.73 3.33
C SER A 30 5.89 -17.02 2.70
N GLN A 31 5.18 -17.68 1.78
CA GLN A 31 3.95 -17.13 1.18
C GLN A 31 2.83 -16.95 2.21
N GLN A 32 2.69 -17.90 3.15
CA GLN A 32 1.72 -17.77 4.25
C GLN A 32 2.05 -16.59 5.16
N MET A 33 3.33 -16.43 5.52
CA MET A 33 3.77 -15.29 6.33
C MET A 33 3.48 -13.96 5.63
N LEU A 34 3.80 -13.84 4.35
CA LEU A 34 3.55 -12.63 3.58
C LEU A 34 2.05 -12.30 3.52
N ALA A 35 1.20 -13.31 3.28
CA ALA A 35 -0.25 -13.14 3.30
C ALA A 35 -0.76 -12.66 4.67
N ASN A 36 -0.21 -13.18 5.77
CA ASN A 36 -0.55 -12.74 7.12
C ASN A 36 -0.13 -11.28 7.41
N LEU A 37 1.06 -10.88 6.94
CA LEU A 37 1.55 -9.51 7.08
C LEU A 37 0.66 -8.52 6.30
N ILE A 38 0.32 -8.86 5.05
CA ILE A 38 -0.58 -8.07 4.21
C ILE A 38 -1.96 -7.97 4.85
N GLY A 39 -2.53 -9.10 5.28
CA GLY A 39 -3.84 -9.14 5.93
C GLY A 39 -3.88 -8.26 7.18
N SER A 40 -2.85 -8.37 8.03
CA SER A 40 -2.73 -7.54 9.24
C SER A 40 -2.64 -6.05 8.91
N ARG A 41 -1.91 -5.68 7.85
CA ARG A 41 -1.79 -4.28 7.41
C ARG A 41 -3.10 -3.73 6.90
N ILE A 42 -3.81 -4.48 6.05
CA ILE A 42 -5.13 -4.07 5.52
C ILE A 42 -6.14 -3.90 6.66
N CYS A 43 -6.20 -4.85 7.60
CA CYS A 43 -7.09 -4.75 8.76
C CYS A 43 -6.78 -3.52 9.62
N HIS A 44 -5.50 -3.24 9.87
CA HIS A 44 -5.07 -2.06 10.62
C HIS A 44 -5.53 -0.76 9.94
N ASP A 45 -5.31 -0.61 8.63
CA ASP A 45 -5.61 0.65 7.95
C ASP A 45 -7.12 0.88 7.76
N LEU A 46 -7.91 -0.19 7.70
CA LEU A 46 -9.38 -0.11 7.59
C LEU A 46 -10.09 0.05 8.94
N ILE A 47 -9.43 -0.21 10.08
CA ILE A 47 -10.09 -0.17 11.39
C ILE A 47 -10.62 1.22 11.73
N SER A 48 -9.87 2.27 11.39
CA SER A 48 -10.20 3.65 11.71
C SER A 48 -11.44 4.14 10.97
N PRO A 49 -11.54 4.07 9.62
CA PRO A 49 -12.74 4.52 8.93
C PRO A 49 -13.97 3.67 9.29
N ILE A 50 -13.81 2.37 9.54
CA ILE A 50 -14.93 1.51 9.97
C ILE A 50 -15.43 1.91 11.36
N GLY A 51 -14.52 2.19 12.31
CA GLY A 51 -14.89 2.69 13.64
C GLY A 51 -15.61 4.04 13.58
N ALA A 52 -15.17 4.95 12.71
CA ALA A 52 -15.83 6.24 12.53
C ALA A 52 -17.26 6.10 11.96
N ILE A 53 -17.50 5.17 11.03
CA ILE A 53 -18.85 4.84 10.54
C ILE A 53 -19.74 4.38 11.69
N HIS A 54 -19.25 3.45 12.52
CA HIS A 54 -20.02 2.93 13.65
C HIS A 54 -20.38 4.03 14.64
N ASN A 55 -19.40 4.86 15.04
CA ASN A 55 -19.61 5.97 15.94
C ASN A 55 -20.64 6.98 15.38
N GLY A 56 -20.58 7.28 14.08
CA GLY A 56 -21.56 8.16 13.43
C GLY A 56 -22.98 7.60 13.48
N ILE A 57 -23.14 6.28 13.27
CA ILE A 57 -24.44 5.61 13.37
C ILE A 57 -24.97 5.65 14.81
N GLU A 58 -24.12 5.39 15.81
CA GLU A 58 -24.50 5.49 17.23
C GLU A 58 -25.00 6.90 17.58
N LEU A 59 -24.30 7.93 17.10
CA LEU A 59 -24.71 9.33 17.31
C LEU A 59 -26.09 9.61 16.69
N LEU A 60 -26.33 9.17 15.44
CA LEU A 60 -27.66 9.31 14.80
C LEU A 60 -28.79 8.63 15.58
N ILE A 61 -28.51 7.49 16.21
CA ILE A 61 -29.49 6.77 17.03
C ILE A 61 -29.77 7.54 18.33
N LEU A 62 -28.74 8.12 18.95
CA LEU A 62 -28.89 8.92 20.18
C LEU A 62 -29.62 10.24 19.94
N THR A 63 -29.48 10.82 18.74
CA THR A 63 -30.11 12.08 18.35
C THR A 63 -31.40 11.90 17.57
N ALA A 64 -32.07 10.74 17.64
CA ALA A 64 -33.20 10.28 16.81
C ALA A 64 -34.40 11.25 16.52
N GLN A 65 -34.45 12.45 17.11
CA GLN A 65 -35.41 13.51 16.77
C GLN A 65 -34.82 14.66 15.93
N ASP A 66 -33.49 14.80 15.88
CA ASP A 66 -32.73 15.73 15.03
C ASP A 66 -31.68 14.90 14.27
N HIS A 67 -32.03 14.45 13.06
CA HIS A 67 -31.04 13.93 12.12
C HIS A 67 -30.16 15.09 11.68
N SER A 68 -29.02 15.24 12.35
CA SER A 68 -28.10 16.33 12.08
C SER A 68 -27.18 15.98 10.91
N ASP A 69 -27.04 16.93 9.98
CA ASP A 69 -26.18 16.81 8.79
C ASP A 69 -24.72 16.43 9.10
N PRO A 70 -24.08 16.85 10.23
CA PRO A 70 -22.71 16.48 10.56
C PRO A 70 -22.44 14.97 10.69
N GLU A 71 -23.33 14.21 11.32
CA GLU A 71 -23.17 12.78 11.59
C GLU A 71 -23.32 11.99 10.29
N VAL A 72 -24.28 12.37 9.45
CA VAL A 72 -24.45 11.80 8.11
C VAL A 72 -23.22 12.09 7.25
N SER A 73 -22.67 13.32 7.31
CA SER A 73 -21.42 13.67 6.62
C SER A 73 -20.25 12.84 7.11
N LEU A 74 -20.09 12.67 8.44
CA LEU A 74 -19.03 11.85 9.03
C LEU A 74 -19.09 10.40 8.53
N ILE A 75 -20.29 9.81 8.49
CA ILE A 75 -20.49 8.46 7.97
C ILE A 75 -20.13 8.39 6.48
N ALA A 76 -20.60 9.36 5.68
CA ALA A 76 -20.34 9.40 4.25
C ALA A 76 -18.83 9.53 3.94
N ASP A 77 -18.13 10.43 4.63
CA ASP A 77 -16.69 10.65 4.49
C ASP A 77 -15.89 9.41 4.91
N SER A 78 -16.31 8.75 5.99
CA SER A 78 -15.67 7.52 6.47
C SER A 78 -15.91 6.34 5.51
N CYS A 79 -17.13 6.20 4.95
CA CYS A 79 -17.45 5.21 3.90
C CYS A 79 -16.62 5.44 2.64
N LYS A 80 -16.47 6.70 2.23
CA LYS A 80 -15.65 7.09 1.09
C LYS A 80 -14.18 6.73 1.34
N THR A 81 -13.64 7.07 2.50
CA THR A 81 -12.26 6.75 2.90
C THR A 81 -12.00 5.24 2.87
N ALA A 82 -12.89 4.44 3.47
CA ALA A 82 -12.78 2.98 3.42
C ALA A 82 -12.82 2.43 1.98
N SER A 83 -13.74 2.96 1.15
CA SER A 83 -13.87 2.54 -0.25
C SER A 83 -12.63 2.86 -1.07
N ASP A 84 -12.04 4.04 -0.87
CA ASP A 84 -10.84 4.46 -1.59
C ASP A 84 -9.60 3.65 -1.14
N LEU A 85 -9.48 3.34 0.16
CA LEU A 85 -8.46 2.40 0.68
C LEU A 85 -8.61 1.00 0.06
N ILE A 86 -9.82 0.46 -0.05
CA ILE A 86 -10.05 -0.86 -0.67
C ILE A 86 -9.60 -0.86 -2.13
N LYS A 87 -9.94 0.18 -2.91
CA LYS A 87 -9.50 0.31 -4.32
C LYS A 87 -7.98 0.34 -4.42
N PHE A 88 -7.33 1.10 -3.53
CA PHE A 88 -5.87 1.20 -3.47
C PHE A 88 -5.22 -0.14 -3.08
N PHE A 89 -5.68 -0.80 -2.02
CA PHE A 89 -5.15 -2.08 -1.57
C PHE A 89 -5.33 -3.20 -2.59
N ARG A 90 -6.43 -3.19 -3.34
CA ARG A 90 -6.66 -4.15 -4.42
C ARG A 90 -5.57 -4.12 -5.49
N ILE A 91 -5.04 -2.94 -5.81
CA ILE A 91 -3.93 -2.79 -6.78
C ILE A 91 -2.59 -3.09 -6.10
N THR A 92 -2.37 -2.54 -4.90
CA THR A 92 -1.08 -2.58 -4.20
C THR A 92 -0.71 -3.98 -3.69
N PHE A 93 -1.68 -4.69 -3.10
CA PHE A 93 -1.46 -5.98 -2.45
C PHE A 93 -2.19 -7.14 -3.13
N GLY A 94 -3.10 -6.85 -4.06
CA GLY A 94 -3.85 -7.87 -4.78
C GLY A 94 -3.07 -8.52 -5.92
N GLN A 95 -3.59 -9.65 -6.38
CA GLN A 95 -3.09 -10.30 -7.59
C GLN A 95 -3.65 -9.57 -8.81
N ASN A 96 -2.76 -9.03 -9.64
CA ASN A 96 -3.13 -8.43 -10.91
C ASN A 96 -2.75 -9.39 -12.04
N GLY A 97 -3.68 -9.66 -12.96
CA GLY A 97 -3.41 -10.54 -14.09
C GLY A 97 -2.35 -9.95 -15.03
N GLU A 98 -1.44 -10.79 -15.51
CA GLU A 98 -0.47 -10.42 -16.55
C GLU A 98 -1.18 -9.92 -17.82
N GLY A 99 -0.61 -8.90 -18.46
CA GLY A 99 -1.11 -8.36 -19.73
C GLY A 99 -2.33 -7.42 -19.62
N LYS A 100 -2.82 -7.11 -18.41
CA LYS A 100 -3.84 -6.07 -18.22
C LYS A 100 -3.18 -4.71 -18.07
N SER A 101 -3.62 -3.77 -18.90
CA SER A 101 -3.24 -2.37 -18.84
C SER A 101 -4.25 -1.57 -17.99
N LEU A 102 -3.75 -0.54 -17.30
CA LEU A 102 -4.49 0.44 -16.54
C LEU A 102 -4.09 1.83 -17.03
N SER A 103 -5.06 2.69 -17.31
CA SER A 103 -4.74 4.04 -17.75
C SER A 103 -4.07 4.86 -16.66
N ALA A 104 -3.14 5.74 -17.05
CA ALA A 104 -2.44 6.62 -16.10
C ALA A 104 -3.41 7.47 -15.27
N LEU A 105 -4.49 7.96 -15.90
CA LEU A 105 -5.53 8.72 -15.21
C LEU A 105 -6.25 7.89 -14.15
N MET A 106 -6.55 6.62 -14.43
CA MET A 106 -7.19 5.74 -13.45
C MET A 106 -6.23 5.41 -12.31
N ALA A 107 -4.94 5.16 -12.60
CA ALA A 107 -3.92 4.98 -11.59
C ALA A 107 -3.81 6.21 -10.66
N GLN A 108 -3.73 7.41 -11.24
CA GLN A 108 -3.73 8.66 -10.49
C GLN A 108 -5.01 8.79 -9.63
N THR A 109 -6.18 8.56 -10.20
CA THR A 109 -7.47 8.68 -9.51
C THR A 109 -7.58 7.75 -8.30
N ILE A 110 -6.96 6.55 -8.37
CA ILE A 110 -6.94 5.60 -7.25
C ILE A 110 -5.94 6.04 -6.17
N LEU A 111 -4.83 6.66 -6.55
CA LEU A 111 -3.78 7.09 -5.62
C LEU A 111 -4.10 8.42 -4.93
N GLU A 112 -4.73 9.35 -5.63
CA GLU A 112 -5.02 10.72 -5.19
C GLU A 112 -5.64 10.77 -3.78
N PRO A 113 -6.68 9.97 -3.43
CA PRO A 113 -7.31 10.04 -2.11
C PRO A 113 -6.37 9.73 -0.94
N LEU A 114 -5.33 8.91 -1.17
CA LEU A 114 -4.33 8.59 -0.13
C LEU A 114 -3.40 9.78 0.16
N LEU A 115 -3.26 10.68 -0.83
CA LEU A 115 -2.30 11.78 -0.84
C LEU A 115 -2.94 13.17 -0.87
N SER A 116 -4.27 13.29 -0.81
CA SER A 116 -5.02 14.55 -0.92
C SER A 116 -5.44 15.16 0.42
N GLY A 117 -4.60 15.04 1.46
CA GLY A 117 -4.86 15.59 2.80
C GLY A 117 -4.11 16.90 3.08
N GLU A 118 -4.42 17.59 4.19
CA GLU A 118 -3.80 18.90 4.52
C GLU A 118 -2.26 18.90 4.49
N ARG A 119 -1.63 17.76 4.80
CA ARG A 119 -0.17 17.60 4.86
C ARG A 119 0.42 16.88 3.66
N LYS A 120 -0.38 16.46 2.68
CA LYS A 120 0.10 15.66 1.54
C LYS A 120 -0.40 16.27 0.23
N SER A 121 0.40 16.12 -0.82
CA SER A 121 -0.05 16.48 -2.17
C SER A 121 0.59 15.56 -3.20
N LEU A 122 -0.16 15.18 -4.23
CA LEU A 122 0.33 14.40 -5.35
C LEU A 122 0.53 15.29 -6.59
N GLN A 123 1.66 15.12 -7.25
CA GLN A 123 1.88 15.56 -8.62
C GLN A 123 2.18 14.34 -9.49
N TRP A 124 1.28 14.05 -10.44
CA TRP A 124 1.38 12.92 -11.34
C TRP A 124 1.70 13.39 -12.76
N ASN A 125 2.85 12.98 -13.30
CA ASN A 125 3.30 13.33 -14.64
C ASN A 125 3.63 12.07 -15.46
N ILE A 126 2.71 11.11 -15.50
CA ILE A 126 2.74 9.97 -16.41
C ILE A 126 1.48 10.04 -17.27
N SER A 127 1.65 10.01 -18.59
CA SER A 127 0.52 10.09 -19.53
C SER A 127 0.24 8.77 -20.25
N GLU A 128 1.22 7.87 -20.28
CA GLU A 128 1.14 6.58 -20.96
C GLU A 128 0.42 5.56 -20.08
N ASP A 129 -0.35 4.67 -20.70
CA ASP A 129 -0.98 3.56 -20.01
C ASP A 129 0.08 2.62 -19.41
N LEU A 130 -0.21 2.11 -18.21
CA LEU A 130 0.71 1.32 -17.41
C LEU A 130 0.19 -0.11 -17.27
N SER A 131 1.07 -1.10 -17.24
CA SER A 131 0.67 -2.42 -16.76
C SER A 131 0.25 -2.36 -15.30
N HIS A 132 -0.64 -3.26 -14.88
CA HIS A 132 -1.02 -3.32 -13.47
C HIS A 132 0.18 -3.52 -12.53
N GLN A 133 1.20 -4.29 -12.95
CA GLN A 133 2.42 -4.51 -12.16
C GLN A 133 3.25 -3.24 -12.01
N GLU A 134 3.31 -2.38 -13.04
CA GLU A 134 3.97 -1.07 -12.94
C GLU A 134 3.23 -0.16 -11.95
N VAL A 135 1.90 -0.10 -12.02
CA VAL A 135 1.09 0.67 -11.07
C VAL A 135 1.28 0.13 -9.65
N GLN A 136 1.30 -1.19 -9.48
CA GLN A 136 1.55 -1.84 -8.20
C GLN A 136 2.93 -1.45 -7.63
N ALA A 137 3.99 -1.46 -8.45
CA ALA A 137 5.32 -1.05 -8.03
C ALA A 137 5.38 0.44 -7.65
N ILE A 138 4.70 1.32 -8.41
CA ILE A 138 4.60 2.74 -8.09
C ILE A 138 3.87 2.95 -6.75
N PHE A 139 2.75 2.27 -6.51
CA PHE A 139 1.98 2.40 -5.28
C PHE A 139 2.75 1.89 -4.06
N LEU A 140 3.45 0.76 -4.19
CA LEU A 140 4.36 0.25 -3.15
C LEU A 140 5.50 1.24 -2.86
N SER A 141 6.05 1.89 -3.89
CA SER A 141 7.06 2.95 -3.74
C SER A 141 6.51 4.14 -2.95
N VAL A 142 5.28 4.56 -3.22
CA VAL A 142 4.61 5.63 -2.47
C VAL A 142 4.48 5.27 -0.99
N LEU A 143 4.06 4.04 -0.65
CA LEU A 143 3.97 3.60 0.75
C LEU A 143 5.35 3.56 1.44
N CYS A 144 6.41 3.25 0.70
CA CYS A 144 7.77 3.33 1.22
C CYS A 144 8.15 4.79 1.53
N LEU A 145 7.83 5.72 0.64
CA LEU A 145 8.07 7.15 0.85
C LEU A 145 7.24 7.72 2.02
N GLU A 146 5.97 7.33 2.13
CA GLU A 146 5.11 7.74 3.25
C GLU A 146 5.70 7.32 4.60
N ALA A 147 6.25 6.11 4.69
CA ALA A 147 6.91 5.63 5.91
C ALA A 147 8.15 6.47 6.30
N ALA A 148 8.83 7.07 5.32
CA ALA A 148 9.94 8.00 5.57
C ALA A 148 9.50 9.45 5.82
N MET A 149 8.27 9.83 5.47
CA MET A 149 7.75 11.20 5.59
C MET A 149 6.55 11.25 6.56
N PRO A 150 6.75 10.98 7.87
CA PRO A 150 5.66 10.87 8.84
C PRO A 150 4.89 12.19 9.05
N GLN A 151 5.49 13.33 8.71
CA GLN A 151 4.83 14.63 8.76
C GLN A 151 4.10 15.00 7.47
N GLY A 152 4.05 14.09 6.50
CA GLY A 152 3.54 14.38 5.16
C GLY A 152 4.59 15.06 4.29
N GLY A 153 4.15 15.54 3.14
CA GLY A 153 5.01 16.09 2.12
C GLY A 153 4.39 16.03 0.72
N LYS A 154 5.16 16.51 -0.25
CA LYS A 154 4.79 16.45 -1.66
C LYS A 154 5.35 15.18 -2.30
N PHE A 155 4.50 14.48 -3.03
CA PHE A 155 4.84 13.33 -3.84
C PHE A 155 4.86 13.74 -5.31
N LEU A 156 5.93 13.40 -6.02
CA LEU A 156 6.07 13.64 -7.45
C LEU A 156 6.35 12.31 -8.13
N ILE A 157 5.48 11.93 -9.06
CA ILE A 157 5.58 10.68 -9.82
C ILE A 157 5.77 11.05 -11.28
N THR A 158 6.91 10.64 -11.84
CA THR A 158 7.26 10.92 -13.24
C THR A 158 7.78 9.66 -13.92
N GLN A 159 7.69 9.65 -15.24
CA GLN A 159 8.39 8.67 -16.08
C GLN A 159 9.41 9.42 -16.93
N LYS A 160 10.68 9.02 -16.82
CA LYS A 160 11.79 9.56 -17.62
C LYS A 160 12.35 8.42 -18.45
N GLU A 161 12.22 8.53 -19.77
CA GLU A 161 12.55 7.44 -20.70
C GLU A 161 11.82 6.16 -20.29
N ASN A 162 12.58 5.14 -19.90
CA ASN A 162 12.05 3.89 -19.39
C ASN A 162 12.28 3.75 -17.89
N THR A 163 12.30 4.81 -17.08
CA THR A 163 12.44 4.75 -15.61
C THR A 163 11.28 5.46 -14.94
N PHE A 164 10.66 4.82 -13.96
CA PHE A 164 9.70 5.50 -13.08
C PHE A 164 10.44 6.12 -11.91
N CYS A 165 10.28 7.42 -11.72
CA CYS A 165 10.86 8.19 -10.62
C CYS A 165 9.75 8.60 -9.66
N ILE A 166 9.81 8.07 -8.44
CA ILE A 166 8.89 8.39 -7.34
C ILE A 166 9.68 9.20 -6.32
N GLU A 167 9.31 10.47 -6.17
CA GLU A 167 10.01 11.42 -5.32
C GLU A 167 9.10 11.91 -4.19
N GLY A 168 9.68 12.09 -3.01
CA GLY A 168 9.03 12.61 -1.82
C GLY A 168 9.81 13.81 -1.30
N TYR A 169 9.11 14.91 -1.06
CA TYR A 169 9.67 16.15 -0.53
C TYR A 169 9.00 16.47 0.80
N SER A 170 9.79 16.63 1.86
CA SER A 170 9.30 16.92 3.21
C SER A 170 10.32 17.74 3.98
N ASP A 171 9.85 18.55 4.92
CA ASP A 171 10.72 19.28 5.86
C ASP A 171 11.45 18.33 6.82
N TYR A 172 10.94 17.11 6.98
CA TYR A 172 11.54 16.08 7.79
C TYR A 172 11.45 14.70 7.12
N ILE A 173 12.63 14.09 6.88
CA ILE A 173 12.74 12.74 6.34
C ILE A 173 13.41 11.84 7.38
N LYS A 174 12.75 10.71 7.68
CA LYS A 174 13.30 9.67 8.55
C LYS A 174 14.34 8.85 7.78
N HIS A 175 15.62 9.12 8.02
CA HIS A 175 16.73 8.37 7.44
C HIS A 175 17.11 7.12 8.26
N GLY A 176 17.76 6.14 7.61
CA GLY A 176 18.42 5.03 8.29
C GLY A 176 17.50 3.97 8.91
N ASP A 177 16.22 3.94 8.53
CA ASP A 177 15.32 2.88 8.97
C ASP A 177 15.71 1.54 8.32
N ARG A 178 15.78 0.48 9.13
CA ARG A 178 16.06 -0.90 8.69
C ARG A 178 15.14 -1.34 7.55
N ALA A 179 13.93 -0.79 7.46
CA ALA A 179 13.02 -1.06 6.36
C ALA A 179 13.64 -0.78 4.98
N TRP A 180 14.49 0.26 4.84
CA TRP A 180 15.11 0.62 3.57
C TRP A 180 16.16 -0.38 3.10
N THR A 181 16.79 -1.13 4.01
CA THR A 181 17.72 -2.19 3.61
C THR A 181 17.00 -3.34 2.92
N LEU A 182 15.71 -3.54 3.20
CA LEU A 182 14.89 -4.57 2.55
C LEU A 182 14.62 -4.28 1.07
N LEU A 183 14.79 -3.02 0.62
CA LEU A 183 14.69 -2.70 -0.81
C LEU A 183 15.88 -3.25 -1.61
N ASP A 184 16.99 -3.54 -0.94
CA ASP A 184 18.09 -4.26 -1.56
C ASP A 184 17.71 -5.74 -1.72
N SER A 185 17.89 -6.21 -2.95
CA SER A 185 17.40 -7.48 -3.47
C SER A 185 18.00 -8.75 -2.85
N GLN A 186 18.88 -8.60 -1.84
CA GLN A 186 19.62 -9.68 -1.18
C GLN A 186 19.14 -10.01 0.24
N THR A 187 18.12 -9.32 0.76
CA THR A 187 17.72 -9.47 2.17
C THR A 187 16.59 -10.48 2.32
N GLU A 188 16.89 -11.71 2.74
CA GLU A 188 15.91 -12.75 3.09
C GLU A 188 15.43 -12.62 4.55
N ASP A 189 15.16 -11.39 5.00
CA ASP A 189 14.72 -11.17 6.37
C ASP A 189 13.27 -11.64 6.55
N THR A 190 13.10 -12.64 7.41
CA THR A 190 11.83 -13.28 7.73
C THR A 190 11.16 -12.68 8.96
N GLN A 191 11.68 -11.62 9.57
CA GLN A 191 11.04 -10.94 10.73
C GLN A 191 10.73 -9.49 10.40
N VAL A 192 9.63 -9.30 9.67
CA VAL A 192 9.14 -8.00 9.22
C VAL A 192 7.76 -7.74 9.82
N ALA A 193 7.54 -6.51 10.30
CA ALA A 193 6.24 -6.09 10.83
C ALA A 193 5.27 -5.73 9.69
N PRO A 194 3.94 -5.86 9.88
CA PRO A 194 2.95 -5.47 8.86
C PRO A 194 3.09 -4.03 8.34
N SER A 195 3.53 -3.10 9.18
CA SER A 195 3.71 -1.67 8.84
C SER A 195 4.80 -1.40 7.80
N ILE A 196 5.69 -2.35 7.56
CA ILE A 196 6.80 -2.24 6.60
C ILE A 196 6.76 -3.32 5.51
N VAL A 197 5.65 -4.06 5.38
CA VAL A 197 5.49 -5.13 4.38
C VAL A 197 5.70 -4.65 2.94
N GLN A 198 5.39 -3.39 2.65
CA GLN A 198 5.61 -2.76 1.34
C GLN A 198 7.09 -2.79 0.91
N PHE A 199 8.02 -2.72 1.87
CA PHE A 199 9.46 -2.77 1.60
C PHE A 199 9.92 -4.18 1.18
N LEU A 200 9.23 -5.24 1.61
CA LEU A 200 9.48 -6.60 1.14
C LEU A 200 8.89 -6.84 -0.25
N LEU A 201 7.71 -6.28 -0.52
CA LEU A 201 6.97 -6.52 -1.76
C LEU A 201 7.57 -5.76 -2.94
N LEU A 202 8.03 -4.52 -2.73
CA LEU A 202 8.46 -3.66 -3.82
C LEU A 202 9.58 -4.29 -4.68
N PRO A 203 10.67 -4.86 -4.13
CA PRO A 203 11.70 -5.52 -4.94
C PRO A 203 11.18 -6.75 -5.68
N GLN A 204 10.22 -7.48 -5.11
CA GLN A 204 9.64 -8.67 -5.74
C GLN A 204 8.81 -8.27 -6.97
N VAL A 205 7.96 -7.25 -6.84
CA VAL A 205 7.15 -6.72 -7.96
C VAL A 205 8.04 -6.03 -8.99
N ALA A 206 9.06 -5.28 -8.59
CA ALA A 206 9.99 -4.66 -9.52
C ALA A 206 10.70 -5.70 -10.42
N LYS A 207 11.07 -6.86 -9.86
CA LYS A 207 11.67 -7.97 -10.62
C LYS A 207 10.73 -8.52 -11.70
N THR A 208 9.42 -8.61 -11.44
CA THR A 208 8.46 -9.16 -12.44
C THR A 208 8.30 -8.25 -13.66
N ILE A 209 8.57 -6.95 -13.51
CA ILE A 209 8.58 -5.96 -14.60
C ILE A 209 10.01 -5.64 -15.11
N ALA A 210 10.97 -6.52 -14.83
CA ALA A 210 12.38 -6.38 -15.25
C ALA A 210 13.05 -5.06 -14.82
N ARG A 211 12.71 -4.59 -13.61
CA ARG A 211 13.28 -3.38 -12.99
C ARG A 211 13.99 -3.69 -11.68
N ARG A 212 14.93 -2.82 -11.31
CA ARG A 212 15.53 -2.76 -9.97
C ARG A 212 15.09 -1.50 -9.25
N VAL A 213 15.17 -1.54 -7.92
CA VAL A 213 14.80 -0.45 -7.02
C VAL A 213 16.07 0.28 -6.60
N ASP A 214 16.28 1.49 -7.09
CA ASP A 214 17.40 2.35 -6.66
C ASP A 214 16.82 3.44 -5.74
N CYS A 215 17.29 3.51 -4.49
CA CYS A 215 16.83 4.53 -3.54
C CYS A 215 17.93 5.56 -3.25
N SER A 216 17.53 6.83 -3.09
CA SER A 216 18.44 7.88 -2.66
C SER A 216 17.73 8.83 -1.69
N SER A 217 18.49 9.41 -0.76
CA SER A 217 17.91 10.27 0.26
C SER A 217 18.86 11.43 0.59
N SER A 218 18.27 12.60 0.80
CA SER A 218 18.90 13.86 1.15
C SER A 218 18.04 14.56 2.20
N SER A 219 18.49 15.70 2.75
CA SER A 219 17.85 16.34 3.91
C SER A 219 16.35 16.62 3.76
N ASN A 220 15.87 16.94 2.55
CA ASN A 220 14.45 17.26 2.29
C ASN A 220 13.86 16.52 1.08
N ARG A 221 14.59 15.58 0.50
CA ARG A 221 14.12 14.77 -0.62
C ARG A 221 14.54 13.32 -0.49
N ILE A 222 13.60 12.42 -0.71
CA ILE A 222 13.81 10.98 -0.83
C ILE A 222 13.27 10.50 -2.18
N THR A 223 13.97 9.58 -2.83
CA THR A 223 13.61 9.07 -4.15
C THR A 223 13.67 7.56 -4.20
N ILE A 224 12.73 6.98 -4.94
CA ILE A 224 12.77 5.60 -5.41
C ILE A 224 12.68 5.63 -6.93
N ASP A 225 13.73 5.17 -7.59
CA ASP A 225 13.79 4.98 -9.03
C ASP A 225 13.60 3.50 -9.36
N LEU A 226 12.58 3.18 -10.17
CA LEU A 226 12.36 1.84 -10.72
C LEU A 226 13.05 1.77 -12.09
N ARG A 227 14.34 1.42 -12.08
CA ARG A 227 15.19 1.44 -13.28
C ARG A 227 15.16 0.11 -14.03
N PRO A 228 15.16 0.09 -15.37
CA PRO A 228 15.33 -1.14 -16.13
C PRO A 228 16.62 -1.85 -15.73
N VAL A 229 16.57 -3.18 -15.64
CA VAL A 229 17.78 -3.98 -15.50
C VAL A 229 18.50 -3.96 -16.86
N SER A 230 19.62 -3.23 -16.94
CA SER A 230 20.42 -3.13 -18.16
C SER A 230 20.95 -4.51 -18.58
N SER A 231 20.60 -4.96 -19.77
CA SER A 231 21.07 -6.20 -20.40
C SER A 231 22.49 -6.05 -20.95
N HIS A 232 23.52 -5.83 -20.12
CA HIS A 232 24.92 -5.78 -20.58
C HIS A 232 25.86 -6.52 -19.60
N SER A 233 26.05 -7.82 -19.82
CA SER A 233 27.35 -8.51 -19.92
C SER A 233 27.19 -10.04 -19.78
N ARG A 234 26.85 -10.72 -20.88
CA ARG A 234 27.21 -12.14 -21.08
C ARG A 234 27.74 -12.30 -22.49
N SER A 235 28.90 -11.72 -22.73
CA SER A 235 29.74 -11.96 -23.90
C SER A 235 31.16 -11.69 -23.43
N GLN A 236 32.03 -12.67 -23.65
CA GLN A 236 33.42 -12.77 -23.18
C GLN A 236 33.55 -13.35 -21.77
N ASP A 237 33.36 -14.67 -21.67
CA ASP A 237 34.44 -15.52 -21.18
C ASP A 237 34.56 -16.72 -22.15
N ILE A 238 35.82 -16.90 -22.56
CA ILE A 238 36.50 -17.82 -23.49
C ILE A 238 35.83 -19.19 -23.70
#